data_AF-A0A833N5G4-F1
#
_entry.id   AF-A0A833N5G4-F1
#
_cell.length_a   1.000
_cell.length_b   1.000
_cell.length_c   1.000
_cell.angle_alpha   90.00
_cell.angle_beta   90.00
_cell.angle_gamma   90.00
#
_symmetry.space_group_name_H-M   'P 1'
#
loop_
_entity.id
_entity.type
_entity.pdbx_description
1 polymer ?
#
loop_
_entity_poly.entity_id
_entity_poly.type
_entity_poly.pdbx_seq_one_letter_code
_entity_poly.pdbx_strand_id
1 'polypeptide(L)'
;MNYFYYFKFCVYFGISCWIFIIFLNNLKDKSTNYNILFNMFSMSEIKNDRSISQALTKRSIHSKSFAKRALLLITLYQFLTSIFMLTSALFFLFSISISNEYILLAIKSMNISLLLFTSMWIFFICGGLYFGYWIKTPQYQQMHFNLLKVSILIFLLINYN
;
A
#
# COMPACT_ATOMS: atom_id res chain seq x y z
N MET A 1 7.07 -15.32 26.95
CA MET A 1 6.78 -15.50 25.52
C MET A 1 5.53 -14.74 25.06
N ASN A 2 4.43 -14.71 25.81
CA ASN A 2 3.17 -14.06 25.36
C ASN A 2 3.29 -12.55 25.03
N TYR A 3 4.13 -11.78 25.74
CA TYR A 3 4.33 -10.35 25.45
C TYR A 3 4.83 -10.08 24.02
N PHE A 4 5.65 -10.99 23.47
CA PHE A 4 6.14 -10.83 22.11
C PHE A 4 5.04 -11.05 21.08
N TYR A 5 4.10 -11.98 21.32
CA TYR A 5 2.92 -12.14 20.46
C TYR A 5 2.00 -10.93 20.53
N TYR A 6 1.76 -10.35 21.70
CA TYR A 6 0.98 -9.10 21.80
C TYR A 6 1.67 -7.93 21.09
N PHE A 7 3.01 -7.86 21.12
CA PHE A 7 3.75 -6.87 20.34
C PHE A 7 3.59 -7.07 18.84
N LYS A 8 3.75 -8.31 18.33
CA LYS A 8 3.48 -8.65 16.91
C LYS A 8 2.06 -8.26 16.49
N PHE A 9 1.07 -8.60 17.32
CA PHE A 9 -0.32 -8.23 17.10
C PHE A 9 -0.49 -6.72 17.03
N CYS A 10 0.04 -5.97 18.00
CA CYS A 10 -0.09 -4.52 18.06
C CYS A 10 0.47 -3.85 16.79
N VAL A 11 1.68 -4.24 16.36
CA VAL A 11 2.30 -3.70 15.14
C VAL A 11 1.49 -4.06 13.89
N TYR A 12 1.11 -5.33 13.74
CA TYR A 12 0.38 -5.79 12.56
C TYR A 12 -1.04 -5.19 12.49
N PHE A 13 -1.76 -5.16 13.61
CA PHE A 13 -3.08 -4.56 13.71
C PHE A 13 -3.02 -3.05 13.46
N GLY A 14 -2.02 -2.36 14.02
CA GLY A 14 -1.79 -0.93 13.79
C GLY A 14 -1.62 -0.59 12.31
N ILE A 15 -0.79 -1.34 11.57
CA ILE A 15 -0.64 -1.12 10.12
C ILE A 15 -1.91 -1.47 9.35
N SER A 16 -2.68 -2.46 9.80
CA SER A 16 -3.93 -2.88 9.18
C SER A 16 -4.98 -1.77 9.30
N CYS A 17 -5.13 -1.19 10.49
CA CYS A 17 -5.97 -0.02 10.74
C CYS A 17 -5.51 1.19 9.93
N TRP A 18 -4.20 1.41 9.80
CA TRP A 18 -3.67 2.50 9.02
C TRP A 18 -4.08 2.42 7.53
N ILE A 19 -4.03 1.23 6.91
CA ILE A 19 -4.51 1.04 5.53
C ILE A 19 -6.02 1.23 5.43
N PHE A 20 -6.77 0.76 6.43
CA PHE A 20 -8.21 0.99 6.48
C PHE A 20 -8.54 2.49 6.51
N ILE A 21 -7.80 3.27 7.29
CA ILE A 21 -7.94 4.73 7.33
C ILE A 21 -7.60 5.36 5.99
N ILE A 22 -6.56 4.90 5.28
CA ILE A 22 -6.26 5.37 3.91
C ILE A 22 -7.44 5.13 2.98
N PHE A 23 -8.04 3.93 3.02
CA PHE A 23 -9.23 3.62 2.26
C PHE A 23 -10.37 4.61 2.58
N LEU A 24 -10.65 4.86 3.86
CA LEU A 24 -11.67 5.83 4.28
C LEU A 24 -11.36 7.25 3.79
N ASN A 25 -10.10 7.67 3.84
CA ASN A 25 -9.67 8.96 3.32
C ASN A 25 -9.89 9.05 1.80
N ASN A 26 -9.58 7.99 1.06
CA ASN A 26 -9.84 7.91 -0.38
C ASN A 26 -11.33 7.93 -0.72
N LEU A 27 -12.21 7.49 0.18
CA LEU A 27 -13.66 7.64 0.01
C LEU A 27 -14.14 9.07 0.27
N LYS A 28 -13.60 9.75 1.29
CA LYS A 28 -14.02 11.08 1.72
C LYS A 28 -13.45 12.19 0.83
N ASP A 29 -12.17 12.12 0.49
CA ASP A 29 -11.48 13.08 -0.36
C ASP A 29 -10.98 12.40 -1.66
N LYS A 30 -11.96 12.06 -2.50
CA LYS A 30 -11.69 11.50 -3.84
C LYS A 30 -11.02 12.52 -4.75
N SER A 31 -11.31 13.81 -4.59
CA SER A 31 -10.85 14.88 -5.47
C SER A 31 -9.34 15.03 -5.44
N THR A 32 -8.73 15.05 -4.26
CA THR A 32 -7.28 15.23 -4.12
C THR A 32 -6.51 14.11 -4.79
N ASN A 33 -6.84 12.85 -4.45
CA ASN A 33 -6.15 11.68 -5.01
C ASN A 33 -6.43 11.49 -6.51
N TYR A 34 -7.65 11.84 -6.96
CA TYR A 34 -7.96 11.88 -8.38
C TYR A 34 -7.07 12.90 -9.14
N ASN A 35 -6.92 14.11 -8.62
CA ASN A 35 -6.11 15.15 -9.25
C ASN A 35 -4.63 14.76 -9.29
N ILE A 36 -4.11 14.16 -8.21
CA ILE A 36 -2.74 13.64 -8.16
C ILE A 36 -2.53 12.57 -9.24
N LEU A 37 -3.43 11.57 -9.32
CA LEU A 37 -3.35 10.52 -10.33
C LEU A 37 -3.50 11.07 -11.76
N PHE A 38 -4.41 12.01 -11.98
CA PHE A 38 -4.60 12.63 -13.28
C PHE A 38 -3.34 13.40 -13.71
N ASN A 39 -2.74 14.19 -12.83
CA ASN A 39 -1.50 14.92 -13.11
C ASN A 39 -0.32 13.96 -13.37
N MET A 40 -0.25 12.86 -12.62
CA MET A 40 0.72 11.79 -12.84
C MET A 40 0.56 11.13 -14.21
N PHE A 41 -0.64 10.66 -14.55
CA PHE A 41 -0.91 9.99 -15.83
C PHE A 41 -0.73 10.93 -17.02
N SER A 42 -1.19 12.17 -16.90
CA SER A 42 -1.03 13.20 -17.94
C SER A 42 0.41 13.69 -18.08
N MET A 43 1.27 13.40 -17.09
CA MET A 43 2.64 13.89 -16.96
C MET A 43 2.72 15.42 -17.05
N SER A 44 1.73 16.12 -16.48
CA SER A 44 1.59 17.58 -16.60
C SER A 44 2.84 18.33 -16.15
N GLU A 45 3.39 17.93 -14.99
CA GLU A 45 4.59 18.56 -14.40
C GLU A 45 5.84 18.39 -15.25
N ILE A 46 5.97 17.26 -15.96
CA ILE A 46 7.11 17.01 -16.87
C ILE A 46 6.93 17.79 -18.16
N LYS A 47 5.71 17.84 -18.72
CA LYS A 47 5.40 18.59 -19.93
C LYS A 47 5.62 20.09 -19.76
N ASN A 48 5.35 20.62 -18.57
CA ASN A 48 5.50 22.04 -18.26
C ASN A 48 6.97 22.44 -18.02
N ASP A 49 7.86 21.49 -17.73
CA ASP A 49 9.27 21.76 -17.50
C ASP A 49 10.13 21.56 -18.74
N ARG A 50 10.52 22.66 -19.38
CA ARG A 50 11.39 22.65 -20.57
C ARG A 50 12.85 22.30 -20.27
N SER A 51 13.28 22.30 -19.01
CA SER A 51 14.66 21.96 -18.62
C SER A 51 14.93 20.45 -18.61
N ILE A 52 13.89 19.62 -18.69
CA ILE A 52 13.99 18.17 -18.60
C ILE A 52 13.64 17.53 -19.94
N SER A 53 14.29 16.40 -20.23
CA SER A 53 13.97 15.61 -21.42
C SER A 53 12.49 15.22 -21.48
N GLN A 54 11.87 15.50 -22.62
CA GLN A 54 10.46 15.20 -22.88
C GLN A 54 10.24 13.74 -23.31
N ALA A 55 11.27 12.90 -23.35
CA ALA A 55 11.20 11.54 -23.90
C ALA A 55 10.12 10.66 -23.22
N LEU A 56 9.93 10.80 -21.91
CA LEU A 56 8.94 10.03 -21.14
C LEU A 56 7.48 10.42 -21.48
N THR A 57 7.24 11.64 -21.94
CA THR A 57 5.89 12.18 -22.16
C THR A 57 5.08 11.45 -23.22
N LYS A 58 5.74 10.65 -24.07
CA LYS A 58 5.09 9.74 -25.03
C LYS A 58 4.19 8.70 -24.35
N ARG A 59 4.42 8.40 -23.06
CA ARG A 59 3.63 7.46 -22.26
C ARG A 59 2.42 8.11 -21.58
N SER A 60 2.25 9.43 -21.72
CA SER A 60 1.19 10.16 -21.01
C SER A 60 -0.20 9.71 -21.44
N ILE A 61 -1.11 9.62 -20.46
CA ILE A 61 -2.51 9.25 -20.66
C ILE A 61 -3.37 10.44 -20.21
N HIS A 62 -3.92 11.16 -21.19
CA HIS A 62 -4.80 12.33 -20.96
C HIS A 62 -6.26 11.92 -20.85
N SER A 63 -6.60 11.08 -19.88
CA SER A 63 -7.97 10.58 -19.68
C SER A 63 -8.43 10.68 -18.24
N LYS A 64 -9.42 11.56 -18.00
CA LYS A 64 -10.09 11.69 -16.71
C LYS A 64 -10.79 10.38 -16.30
N SER A 65 -11.37 9.67 -17.26
CA SER A 65 -12.02 8.37 -17.00
C SER A 65 -11.01 7.33 -16.53
N PHE A 66 -9.82 7.30 -17.15
CA PHE A 66 -8.74 6.40 -16.73
C PHE A 66 -8.30 6.68 -15.29
N ALA A 67 -8.06 7.96 -14.95
CA ALA A 67 -7.69 8.35 -13.58
C ALA A 67 -8.76 7.96 -12.54
N LYS A 68 -10.05 8.15 -12.85
CA LYS A 68 -11.16 7.74 -11.97
C LYS A 68 -11.19 6.22 -11.77
N ARG A 69 -11.03 5.43 -12.83
CA ARG A 69 -11.01 3.96 -12.75
C ARG A 69 -9.79 3.46 -11.96
N ALA A 70 -8.63 4.05 -12.18
CA ALA A 70 -7.42 3.73 -11.43
C ALA A 70 -7.62 4.01 -9.93
N LEU A 71 -8.15 5.18 -9.57
CA LEU A 71 -8.45 5.50 -8.16
C LEU A 71 -9.43 4.51 -7.54
N LEU A 72 -10.50 4.14 -8.27
CA LEU A 72 -11.45 3.14 -7.81
C LEU A 72 -10.77 1.79 -7.55
N LEU A 73 -9.96 1.30 -8.49
CA LEU A 73 -9.23 0.04 -8.35
C LEU A 73 -8.26 0.07 -7.16
N ILE A 74 -7.50 1.15 -7.00
CA ILE A 74 -6.59 1.37 -5.86
C ILE A 74 -7.38 1.33 -4.55
N THR A 75 -8.50 2.05 -4.48
CA THR A 75 -9.32 2.16 -3.27
C THR A 75 -9.94 0.81 -2.90
N LEU A 76 -10.43 0.05 -3.89
CA LEU A 76 -10.93 -1.31 -3.70
C LEU A 76 -9.83 -2.26 -3.22
N TYR A 77 -8.64 -2.15 -3.81
CA TYR A 77 -7.49 -2.96 -3.41
C TYR A 77 -7.07 -2.67 -1.96
N GLN A 78 -7.03 -1.40 -1.57
CA GLN A 78 -6.76 -0.98 -0.18
C GLN A 78 -7.81 -1.52 0.78
N PHE A 79 -9.09 -1.44 0.41
CA PHE A 79 -10.18 -2.01 1.21
C PHE A 79 -9.96 -3.51 1.43
N LEU A 80 -9.82 -4.28 0.35
CA LEU A 80 -9.62 -5.73 0.45
C LEU A 80 -8.38 -6.06 1.30
N THR A 81 -7.25 -5.40 1.03
CA THR A 81 -6.01 -5.57 1.80
C THR A 81 -6.25 -5.32 3.28
N SER A 82 -6.89 -4.20 3.65
CA SER A 82 -7.16 -3.88 5.05
C SER A 82 -8.06 -4.91 5.73
N ILE A 83 -9.09 -5.40 5.05
CA ILE A 83 -10.00 -6.42 5.61
C ILE A 83 -9.25 -7.72 5.83
N PHE A 84 -8.48 -8.19 4.85
CA PHE A 84 -7.66 -9.40 5.00
C PHE A 84 -6.62 -9.26 6.13
N MET A 85 -5.95 -8.12 6.25
CA MET A 85 -4.99 -7.92 7.31
C MET A 85 -5.65 -7.82 8.69
N LEU A 86 -6.78 -7.12 8.82
CA LEU A 86 -7.53 -7.02 10.08
C LEU A 86 -8.05 -8.38 10.53
N THR A 87 -8.62 -9.18 9.62
CA THR A 87 -9.10 -10.53 9.97
C THR A 87 -7.95 -11.46 10.34
N SER A 88 -6.81 -11.41 9.63
CA SER A 88 -5.60 -12.14 10.02
C SER A 88 -5.07 -11.71 11.40
N ALA A 89 -5.11 -10.41 11.72
CA ALA A 89 -4.67 -9.87 13.00
C ALA A 89 -5.55 -10.38 14.15
N LEU A 90 -6.88 -10.35 13.98
CA LEU A 90 -7.82 -10.87 14.96
C LEU A 90 -7.68 -12.39 15.13
N PHE A 91 -7.52 -13.13 14.03
CA PHE A 91 -7.27 -14.57 14.09
C PHE A 91 -5.99 -14.88 14.88
N PHE A 92 -4.92 -14.10 14.68
CA PHE A 92 -3.68 -14.21 15.45
C PHE A 92 -3.89 -13.89 16.94
N LEU A 93 -4.67 -12.87 17.28
CA LEU A 93 -4.96 -12.55 18.68
C LEU A 93 -5.68 -13.71 19.39
N PHE A 94 -6.70 -14.30 18.75
CA PHE A 94 -7.45 -15.41 19.33
C PHE A 94 -6.62 -16.69 19.41
N SER A 95 -5.71 -16.94 18.45
CA SER A 95 -4.90 -18.16 18.46
C SER A 95 -3.90 -18.24 19.60
N ILE A 96 -3.45 -17.10 20.14
CA ILE A 96 -2.55 -17.02 21.31
C ILE A 96 -3.12 -17.79 22.52
N SER A 97 -4.45 -17.80 22.68
CA SER A 97 -5.11 -18.44 23.83
C SER A 97 -5.56 -19.89 23.56
N ILE A 98 -5.37 -20.41 22.35
CA ILE A 98 -5.88 -21.73 21.94
C ILE A 98 -4.75 -22.77 21.95
N SER A 99 -3.84 -22.70 20.97
CA SER A 99 -2.70 -23.62 20.88
C SER A 99 -1.66 -23.10 19.89
N ASN A 100 -0.44 -23.64 19.99
CA ASN A 100 0.66 -23.28 19.08
C ASN A 100 0.37 -23.62 17.60
N GLU A 101 -0.45 -24.64 17.32
CA GLU A 101 -0.84 -24.99 15.94
C GLU A 101 -1.69 -23.89 15.30
N TYR A 102 -2.63 -23.31 16.06
CA TYR A 102 -3.44 -22.19 15.58
C TYR A 102 -2.60 -20.92 15.39
N ILE A 103 -1.56 -20.72 16.20
CA ILE A 103 -0.60 -19.61 16.02
C ILE A 103 0.10 -19.74 14.66
N LEU A 104 0.57 -20.94 14.30
CA LEU A 104 1.21 -21.18 13.00
C LEU A 104 0.25 -20.94 11.83
N LEU A 105 -1.01 -21.34 11.95
CA LEU A 105 -2.04 -21.05 10.94
C LEU A 105 -2.32 -19.55 10.82
N ALA A 106 -2.38 -18.84 11.93
CA ALA A 106 -2.58 -17.40 11.94
C ALA A 106 -1.39 -16.65 11.31
N ILE A 107 -0.15 -17.05 11.58
CA ILE A 107 1.05 -16.49 10.94
C ILE A 107 1.00 -16.70 9.41
N LYS A 108 0.58 -17.88 8.94
CA LYS A 108 0.38 -18.12 7.50
C LYS A 108 -0.67 -17.17 6.91
N SER A 109 -1.79 -16.96 7.60
CA SER A 109 -2.83 -16.00 7.19
C SER A 109 -2.28 -14.57 7.12
N MET A 110 -1.50 -14.14 8.12
CA MET A 110 -0.83 -12.83 8.13
C MET A 110 0.16 -12.68 6.98
N ASN A 111 0.94 -13.71 6.66
CA ASN A 111 1.85 -13.69 5.51
C ASN A 111 1.10 -13.50 4.18
N ILE A 112 -0.04 -14.17 4.00
CA ILE A 112 -0.86 -14.04 2.79
C ILE A 112 -1.45 -12.62 2.68
N SER A 113 -1.98 -12.06 3.76
CA SER A 113 -2.53 -10.69 3.73
C SER A 113 -1.44 -9.62 3.59
N LEU A 114 -0.24 -9.86 4.14
CA LEU A 114 0.92 -9.00 3.96
C LEU A 114 1.48 -9.02 2.52
N LEU A 115 1.28 -10.12 1.78
CA LEU A 115 1.61 -10.18 0.36
C LEU A 115 0.77 -9.16 -0.43
N LEU A 116 -0.53 -9.03 -0.12
CA LEU A 116 -1.40 -8.03 -0.74
C LEU A 116 -0.86 -6.62 -0.48
N PHE A 117 -0.60 -6.31 0.78
CA PHE A 117 0.00 -5.04 1.20
C PHE A 117 1.31 -4.73 0.46
N THR A 118 2.22 -5.70 0.41
CA THR A 118 3.52 -5.56 -0.24
C THR A 118 3.37 -5.31 -1.75
N SER A 119 2.51 -6.08 -2.41
CA SER A 119 2.31 -5.99 -3.85
C SER A 119 1.73 -4.64 -4.29
N MET A 120 0.92 -3.99 -3.44
CA MET A 120 0.40 -2.65 -3.69
C MET A 120 1.54 -1.61 -3.78
N TRP A 121 2.54 -1.68 -2.89
CA TRP A 121 3.66 -0.74 -2.92
C TRP A 121 4.58 -0.99 -4.11
N ILE A 122 4.80 -2.26 -4.47
CA ILE A 122 5.52 -2.61 -5.70
C ILE A 122 4.80 -2.04 -6.92
N PHE A 123 3.47 -2.20 -6.99
CA PHE A 123 2.65 -1.63 -8.06
C PHE A 123 2.82 -0.10 -8.16
N PHE A 124 2.78 0.62 -7.04
CA PHE A 124 3.00 2.06 -7.04
C PHE A 124 4.42 2.48 -7.43
N ILE A 125 5.45 1.74 -6.99
CA ILE A 125 6.85 1.99 -7.36
C ILE A 125 7.05 1.82 -8.87
N CYS A 126 6.52 0.72 -9.43
CA CYS A 126 6.59 0.44 -10.87
C CYS A 126 5.81 1.46 -11.69
N GLY A 127 4.57 1.76 -11.28
CA GLY A 127 3.76 2.80 -11.92
C GLY A 127 4.43 4.17 -11.86
N GLY A 128 5.05 4.49 -10.73
CA GLY A 128 5.77 5.74 -10.54
C GLY A 128 7.00 5.90 -11.40
N LEU A 129 7.76 4.83 -11.55
CA LEU A 129 8.88 4.78 -12.48
C LEU A 129 8.40 4.94 -13.93
N TYR A 130 7.32 4.24 -14.31
CA TYR A 130 6.77 4.30 -15.66
C TYR A 130 6.31 5.71 -16.04
N PHE A 131 5.60 6.39 -15.13
CA PHE A 131 5.09 7.75 -15.31
C PHE A 131 6.08 8.86 -14.93
N GLY A 132 7.31 8.51 -14.54
CA GLY A 132 8.39 9.47 -14.28
C GLY A 132 8.14 10.39 -13.09
N TYR A 133 7.22 10.06 -12.17
CA TYR A 133 6.89 10.97 -11.09
C TYR A 133 8.05 11.15 -10.09
N TRP A 134 9.01 10.21 -10.03
CA TRP A 134 10.24 10.34 -9.24
C TRP A 134 11.03 11.63 -9.54
N ILE A 135 10.83 12.24 -10.71
CA ILE A 135 11.47 13.48 -11.13
C ILE A 135 10.85 14.71 -10.44
N LYS A 136 9.53 14.76 -10.33
CA LYS A 136 8.78 15.96 -9.88
C LYS A 136 8.07 15.80 -8.55
N THR A 137 7.79 14.59 -8.14
CA THR A 137 7.13 14.26 -6.87
C THR A 137 7.88 13.13 -6.14
N PRO A 138 9.18 13.31 -5.84
CA PRO A 138 10.01 12.29 -5.20
C PRO A 138 9.48 11.89 -3.82
N GLN A 139 8.72 12.76 -3.13
CA GLN A 139 8.15 12.48 -1.82
C GLN A 139 7.18 11.29 -1.87
N TYR A 140 6.37 11.17 -2.93
CA TYR A 140 5.47 10.02 -3.08
C TYR A 140 6.24 8.72 -3.32
N GLN A 141 7.35 8.78 -4.07
CA GLN A 141 8.19 7.60 -4.38
C GLN A 141 8.84 7.11 -3.09
N GLN A 142 9.35 8.06 -2.31
CA GLN A 142 9.96 7.77 -1.02
C GLN A 142 8.95 7.15 -0.06
N MET A 143 7.70 7.63 -0.04
CA MET A 143 6.65 7.02 0.78
C MET A 143 6.41 5.55 0.39
N HIS A 144 6.29 5.24 -0.91
CA HIS A 144 6.09 3.85 -1.34
C HIS A 144 7.29 2.95 -1.01
N PHE A 145 8.54 3.44 -1.17
CA PHE A 145 9.72 2.69 -0.73
C PHE A 145 9.75 2.48 0.78
N ASN A 146 9.37 3.48 1.57
CA ASN A 146 9.32 3.35 3.03
C ASN A 146 8.29 2.30 3.45
N LEU A 147 7.12 2.27 2.79
CA LEU A 147 6.08 1.27 3.07
C LEU A 147 6.47 -0.14 2.63
N LEU A 148 7.24 -0.28 1.56
CA LEU A 148 7.86 -1.55 1.18
C LEU A 148 8.88 -2.01 2.24
N LYS A 149 9.70 -1.11 2.79
CA LYS A 149 10.59 -1.45 3.91
C LYS A 149 9.80 -1.88 5.15
N VAL A 150 8.73 -1.16 5.47
CA VAL A 150 7.83 -1.52 6.57
C VAL A 150 7.22 -2.91 6.35
N SER A 151 6.80 -3.26 5.12
CA SER A 151 6.25 -4.59 4.84
C SER A 151 7.27 -5.70 5.07
N ILE A 152 8.53 -5.49 4.68
CA ILE A 152 9.63 -6.42 4.92
C ILE A 152 9.91 -6.57 6.42
N LEU A 153 9.97 -5.46 7.17
CA LEU A 153 10.18 -5.50 8.62
C LEU A 153 9.04 -6.23 9.34
N ILE A 154 7.79 -6.03 8.91
CA ILE A 154 6.64 -6.75 9.45
C ILE A 154 6.73 -8.23 9.11
N PHE A 155 7.12 -8.59 7.88
CA PHE A 155 7.33 -9.99 7.50
C PHE A 155 8.36 -10.68 8.42
N LEU A 156 9.49 -10.01 8.68
CA LEU A 156 10.50 -10.52 9.60
C LEU A 156 9.94 -10.64 11.02
N LEU A 157 9.23 -9.61 11.51
CA LEU A 157 8.64 -9.58 12.84
C LEU A 157 7.65 -10.74 13.05
N ILE A 158 6.73 -10.98 12.11
CA ILE A 158 5.69 -12.00 12.28
C ILE A 158 6.27 -13.42 12.24
N ASN A 159 7.32 -13.65 11.44
CA ASN A 159 7.97 -14.96 11.28
C ASN A 159 9.16 -15.21 12.24
N TYR A 160 9.53 -14.23 13.08
CA TYR A 160 10.57 -14.42 14.10
C TYR A 160 10.07 -15.33 15.23
N ASN A 161 10.78 -16.41 15.55
CA ASN A 161 10.41 -17.36 16.60
C ASN A 161 11.05 -17.02 17.94
#